data_AF-A0A6L7MI96-F1
#
_entry.id   AF-A0A6L7MI96-F1
#
_cell.length_a   1.000
_cell.length_b   1.000
_cell.length_c   1.000
_cell.angle_alpha   90.00
_cell.angle_beta   90.00
_cell.angle_gamma   90.00
#
_symmetry.space_group_name_H-M   'P 1'
#
loop_
_entity.id
_entity.type
_entity.pdbx_description
1 polymer ?
#
loop_
_entity_poly.entity_id
_entity_poly.type
_entity_poly.pdbx_seq_one_letter_code
_entity_poly.pdbx_strand_id
1 'polypeptide(L)'
;MPDTDRSDRVAMWQTYVQTAENTSIRREAINRYMVPVHLAILAGHLALPLTEPYHFLVGVAGMGVSYLWLALLDAHSKINKVKYDIILAMEKDLPSQPFNDEAEDSGIDKGGRRIYPPLTRMQYVAARAVFITHTLIAVVYLVLWWIR
;
A
#
# COMPACT_ATOMS: atom_id res chain seq x y z
N MET A 1 -34.07 -12.80 26.07
CA MET A 1 -33.99 -13.36 24.71
C MET A 1 -32.51 -13.53 24.38
N PRO A 2 -31.95 -14.74 24.49
CA PRO A 2 -30.52 -14.99 24.27
C PRO A 2 -30.09 -14.96 22.80
N ASP A 3 -31.05 -15.15 21.88
CA ASP A 3 -30.79 -15.29 20.45
C ASP A 3 -30.53 -13.94 19.75
N THR A 4 -31.19 -12.87 20.22
CA THR A 4 -31.02 -11.50 19.71
C THR A 4 -29.63 -10.94 20.00
N ASP A 5 -29.09 -11.22 21.18
CA ASP A 5 -27.75 -10.79 21.58
C ASP A 5 -26.65 -11.44 20.73
N ARG A 6 -26.86 -12.70 20.33
CA ARG A 6 -25.95 -13.40 19.40
C ARG A 6 -26.03 -12.82 17.99
N SER A 7 -27.24 -12.57 17.47
CA SER A 7 -27.39 -11.97 16.13
C SER A 7 -26.77 -10.58 16.05
N ASP A 8 -26.90 -9.78 17.11
CA ASP A 8 -26.36 -8.42 17.17
C ASP A 8 -24.82 -8.43 17.15
N ARG A 9 -24.17 -9.35 17.88
CA ARG A 9 -22.71 -9.54 17.83
C ARG A 9 -22.21 -9.92 16.44
N VAL A 10 -22.88 -10.86 15.78
CA VAL A 10 -22.54 -11.27 14.41
C VAL A 10 -22.70 -10.11 13.44
N ALA A 11 -23.79 -9.33 13.55
CA ALA A 11 -24.03 -8.17 12.70
C ALA A 11 -22.96 -7.08 12.89
N MET A 12 -22.56 -6.80 14.13
CA MET A 12 -21.45 -5.89 14.43
C MET A 12 -20.14 -6.38 13.82
N TRP A 13 -19.81 -7.65 14.00
CA TRP A 13 -18.59 -8.26 13.44
C TRP A 13 -18.58 -8.18 11.91
N GLN A 14 -19.70 -8.53 11.26
CA GLN A 14 -19.84 -8.43 9.79
C GLN A 14 -19.65 -6.99 9.31
N THR A 15 -20.19 -6.02 10.04
CA THR A 15 -20.01 -4.59 9.74
C THR A 15 -18.53 -4.20 9.81
N TYR A 16 -17.82 -4.63 10.87
CA TYR A 16 -16.39 -4.36 11.00
C TYR A 16 -15.57 -5.01 9.87
N VAL A 17 -15.85 -6.28 9.54
CA VAL A 17 -15.23 -6.98 8.40
C VAL A 17 -15.43 -6.21 7.10
N GLN A 18 -16.65 -5.77 6.81
CA GLN A 18 -16.93 -4.97 5.61
C GLN A 18 -16.13 -3.66 5.59
N THR A 19 -15.97 -2.98 6.73
CA THR A 19 -15.17 -1.75 6.78
C THR A 19 -13.67 -2.00 6.62
N ALA A 20 -13.16 -3.15 7.06
CA ALA A 20 -11.78 -3.57 6.83
C ALA A 20 -11.55 -3.86 5.34
N GLU A 21 -12.46 -4.62 4.72
CA GLU A 21 -12.42 -4.92 3.29
C GLU A 21 -12.46 -3.66 2.43
N ASN A 22 -13.36 -2.72 2.74
CA ASN A 22 -13.42 -1.42 2.06
C ASN A 22 -12.10 -0.65 2.15
N THR A 23 -11.33 -0.82 3.22
CA THR A 23 -10.01 -0.16 3.39
C THR A 23 -8.94 -0.86 2.56
N SER A 24 -8.98 -2.20 2.47
CA SER A 24 -8.15 -2.98 1.53
C SER A 24 -8.41 -2.58 0.08
N ILE A 25 -9.68 -2.46 -0.34
CA ILE A 25 -10.08 -2.02 -1.68
C ILE A 25 -9.54 -0.61 -1.99
N ARG A 26 -9.62 0.33 -1.04
CA ARG A 26 -9.05 1.69 -1.20
C ARG A 26 -7.53 1.65 -1.39
N ARG A 27 -6.83 0.78 -0.67
CA ARG A 27 -5.39 0.58 -0.82
C ARG A 27 -5.02 0.04 -2.20
N GLU A 28 -5.80 -0.89 -2.75
CA GLU A 28 -5.61 -1.34 -4.12
C GLU A 28 -5.87 -0.22 -5.13
N ALA A 29 -6.90 0.59 -4.92
CA ALA A 29 -7.20 1.74 -5.78
C ALA A 29 -6.03 2.72 -5.83
N ILE A 30 -5.39 3.02 -4.69
CA ILE A 30 -4.16 3.83 -4.65
C ILE A 30 -3.09 3.24 -5.58
N ASN A 31 -2.83 1.94 -5.52
CA ASN A 31 -1.84 1.31 -6.41
C ASN A 31 -2.21 1.44 -7.89
N ARG A 32 -3.49 1.24 -8.24
CA ARG A 32 -3.97 1.38 -9.62
C ARG A 32 -3.81 2.80 -10.15
N TYR A 33 -4.04 3.83 -9.33
CA TYR A 33 -3.94 5.23 -9.75
C TYR A 33 -2.50 5.76 -9.75
N MET A 34 -1.64 5.29 -8.85
CA MET A 34 -0.27 5.82 -8.73
C MET A 34 0.60 5.44 -9.92
N VAL A 35 0.45 4.26 -10.52
CA VAL A 35 1.28 3.83 -11.65
C VAL A 35 1.12 4.76 -12.87
N PRO A 36 -0.09 5.06 -13.37
CA PRO A 36 -0.29 6.03 -14.47
C PRO A 36 0.27 7.42 -14.17
N VAL A 37 0.14 7.90 -12.93
CA VAL A 37 0.68 9.21 -12.53
C VAL A 37 2.21 9.24 -12.72
N HIS A 38 2.91 8.20 -12.29
CA HIS A 38 4.37 8.13 -12.48
C HIS A 38 4.76 7.94 -13.95
N LEU A 39 3.97 7.22 -14.75
CA LEU A 39 4.18 7.13 -16.20
C LEU A 39 4.02 8.50 -16.88
N ALA A 40 3.05 9.31 -16.45
CA ALA A 40 2.87 10.67 -16.97
C ALA A 40 4.07 11.58 -16.62
N ILE A 41 4.60 11.48 -15.40
CA ILE A 41 5.80 12.22 -14.99
C ILE A 41 7.02 11.78 -15.81
N LEU A 42 7.19 10.48 -16.01
CA LEU A 42 8.27 9.93 -16.84
C LEU A 42 8.14 10.39 -18.30
N ALA A 43 6.93 10.41 -18.86
CA ALA A 43 6.69 10.96 -20.19
C ALA A 43 7.04 12.45 -20.26
N GLY A 44 6.77 13.22 -19.19
CA GLY A 44 7.19 14.61 -19.06
C GLY A 44 8.72 14.78 -19.12
N HIS A 45 9.47 13.89 -18.46
CA HIS A 45 10.93 13.86 -18.58
C HIS A 45 11.42 13.60 -20.01
N LEU A 46 10.72 12.75 -20.78
CA LEU A 46 11.12 12.43 -22.15
C LEU A 46 10.72 13.53 -23.16
N ALA A 47 9.70 14.33 -22.85
CA ALA A 47 9.21 15.39 -23.72
C ALA A 47 10.04 16.69 -23.64
N LEU A 48 10.78 16.91 -22.55
CA LEU A 48 11.56 18.12 -22.34
C LEU A 48 12.98 17.99 -22.95
N PRO A 49 13.51 19.01 -23.66
CA PRO A 49 14.89 19.02 -24.12
C PRO A 49 15.88 18.91 -22.95
N LEU A 50 16.94 18.10 -23.07
CA LEU A 50 17.91 17.84 -21.98
C LEU A 50 18.59 19.11 -21.43
N THR A 51 18.56 20.21 -22.18
CA THR A 51 19.17 21.49 -21.82
C THR A 51 18.26 22.37 -20.94
N GLU A 52 17.00 22.01 -20.76
CA GLU A 52 16.06 22.80 -19.97
C GLU A 52 16.27 22.60 -18.45
N PRO A 53 16.34 23.67 -17.65
CA PRO A 53 16.53 23.56 -16.19
C PRO A 53 15.31 22.92 -15.48
N TYR A 54 14.16 22.85 -16.15
CA TYR A 54 12.91 22.32 -15.60
C TYR A 54 12.94 20.81 -15.34
N HIS A 55 13.89 20.05 -15.92
CA HIS A 55 14.05 18.61 -15.64
C HIS A 55 14.21 18.29 -14.17
N PHE A 56 14.93 19.14 -13.44
CA PHE A 56 15.09 19.00 -12.00
C PHE A 56 13.75 19.11 -11.27
N LEU A 57 12.89 20.07 -11.66
CA LEU A 57 11.57 20.25 -11.07
C LEU A 57 10.65 19.05 -11.33
N VAL A 58 10.70 18.47 -12.53
CA VAL A 58 9.94 17.25 -12.85
C VAL A 58 10.41 16.08 -11.98
N GLY A 59 11.72 15.95 -11.75
CA GLY A 59 12.29 14.93 -10.87
C GLY A 59 11.85 15.11 -9.42
N VAL A 60 11.84 16.36 -8.92
CA VAL A 60 11.32 16.71 -7.58
C VAL A 60 9.83 16.39 -7.45
N ALA A 61 9.03 16.71 -8.46
CA ALA A 61 7.61 16.35 -8.48
C ALA A 61 7.42 14.82 -8.41
N GLY A 62 8.19 14.05 -9.19
CA GLY A 62 8.18 12.59 -9.15
C GLY A 62 8.55 12.01 -7.78
N MET A 63 9.60 12.52 -7.14
CA MET A 63 9.98 12.13 -5.78
C MET A 63 8.87 12.46 -4.78
N GLY A 64 8.23 13.63 -4.89
CA GLY A 64 7.12 14.03 -4.03
C GLY A 64 5.90 13.11 -4.16
N VAL A 65 5.52 12.76 -5.39
CA VAL A 65 4.42 11.81 -5.66
C VAL A 65 4.75 10.42 -5.15
N SER A 66 5.99 9.95 -5.34
CA SER A 66 6.44 8.66 -4.81
C SER A 66 6.42 8.62 -3.28
N TYR A 67 6.84 9.70 -2.62
CA TYR A 67 6.75 9.82 -1.16
C TYR A 67 5.30 9.77 -0.68
N LEU A 68 4.40 10.50 -1.35
CA LEU A 68 2.97 10.47 -1.04
C LEU A 68 2.39 9.06 -1.20
N TRP A 69 2.79 8.33 -2.24
CA TRP A 69 2.38 6.94 -2.43
C TRP A 69 2.82 6.05 -1.27
N LEU A 70 4.08 6.16 -0.83
CA LEU A 70 4.59 5.42 0.32
C LEU A 70 3.81 5.76 1.60
N ALA A 71 3.54 7.04 1.85
CA ALA A 71 2.77 7.49 3.00
C ALA A 71 1.33 6.94 2.99
N LEU A 72 0.68 6.92 1.82
CA LEU A 72 -0.66 6.35 1.65
C LEU A 72 -0.68 4.84 1.90
N LEU A 73 0.32 4.10 1.39
CA LEU A 73 0.45 2.66 1.65
C LEU A 73 0.64 2.37 3.15
N ASP A 74 1.44 3.18 3.84
CA ASP A 74 1.69 3.05 5.28
C ASP A 74 0.46 3.36 6.12
N ALA A 75 -0.21 4.46 5.84
CA ALA A 75 -1.45 4.83 6.54
C ALA A 75 -2.51 3.73 6.43
N HIS A 76 -2.75 3.21 5.22
CA HIS A 76 -3.75 2.15 5.01
C HIS A 76 -3.32 0.81 5.61
N SER A 77 -2.02 0.49 5.58
CA SER A 77 -1.50 -0.72 6.22
C SER A 77 -1.67 -0.69 7.74
N LYS A 78 -1.44 0.47 8.37
CA LYS A 78 -1.61 0.64 9.82
C LYS A 78 -3.07 0.57 10.24
N ILE A 79 -3.95 1.26 9.52
CA ILE A 79 -5.40 1.23 9.79
C ILE A 79 -5.96 -0.18 9.61
N ASN A 80 -5.58 -0.89 8.53
CA ASN A 80 -6.03 -2.26 8.33
C ASN A 80 -5.58 -3.17 9.47
N LYS A 81 -4.32 -3.06 9.91
CA LYS A 81 -3.81 -3.86 11.03
C LYS A 81 -4.69 -3.68 12.27
N VAL A 82 -4.96 -2.44 12.67
CA VAL A 82 -5.82 -2.15 13.83
C VAL A 82 -7.23 -2.71 13.66
N LYS A 83 -7.82 -2.60 12.46
CA LYS A 83 -9.14 -3.17 12.18
C LYS A 83 -9.16 -4.68 12.28
N TYR A 84 -8.15 -5.37 11.74
CA TYR A 84 -8.01 -6.81 11.87
C TYR A 84 -7.84 -7.25 13.33
N ASP A 85 -7.04 -6.53 14.12
CA ASP A 85 -6.86 -6.82 15.55
C ASP A 85 -8.20 -6.73 16.31
N ILE A 86 -9.05 -5.75 15.97
CA ILE A 86 -10.40 -5.62 16.54
C ILE A 86 -11.32 -6.76 16.06
N ILE A 87 -11.30 -7.11 14.78
CA ILE A 87 -12.08 -8.22 14.22
C ILE A 87 -11.73 -9.53 14.94
N LEU A 88 -10.45 -9.83 15.09
CA LEU A 88 -9.96 -11.01 15.82
C LEU A 88 -10.38 -11.01 17.29
N ALA A 89 -10.38 -9.84 17.94
CA ALA A 89 -10.86 -9.71 19.31
C ALA A 89 -12.37 -9.99 19.42
N MET A 90 -13.17 -9.45 18.50
CA MET A 90 -14.62 -9.68 18.44
C MET A 90 -14.98 -11.12 18.10
N GLU A 91 -14.17 -11.77 17.26
CA GLU A 91 -14.39 -13.13 16.79
C GLU A 91 -14.29 -14.17 17.93
N LYS A 92 -13.56 -13.86 19.01
CA LYS A 92 -13.45 -14.72 20.20
C LYS A 92 -14.79 -14.99 20.89
N ASP A 93 -15.73 -14.06 20.75
CA ASP A 93 -17.08 -14.16 21.33
C ASP A 93 -18.09 -14.83 20.37
N LEU A 94 -17.64 -15.27 19.19
CA LEU A 94 -18.46 -15.93 18.18
C LEU A 94 -18.29 -17.46 18.23
N PRO A 95 -19.28 -18.23 17.69
CA PRO A 95 -19.22 -19.70 17.69
C PRO A 95 -18.07 -20.32 16.88
N SER A 96 -17.46 -19.55 15.98
CA SER A 96 -16.41 -19.97 15.06
C SER A 96 -15.44 -18.82 14.83
N GLN A 97 -14.16 -19.12 14.58
CA GLN A 97 -13.11 -18.10 14.45
C GLN A 97 -12.30 -18.21 13.15
N PRO A 98 -12.95 -18.12 11.96
CA PRO A 98 -12.26 -18.29 10.69
C PRO A 98 -11.08 -17.35 10.46
N PHE A 99 -11.11 -16.09 10.92
CA PHE A 99 -9.95 -15.20 10.75
C PHE A 99 -8.81 -15.54 11.71
N ASN A 100 -9.10 -15.95 12.94
CA ASN A 100 -8.08 -16.44 13.85
C ASN A 100 -7.44 -17.73 13.33
N ASP A 101 -8.26 -18.66 12.84
CA ASP A 101 -7.81 -19.91 12.22
C ASP A 101 -6.93 -19.60 10.99
N GLU A 102 -7.34 -18.66 10.12
CA GLU A 102 -6.53 -18.22 8.97
C GLU A 102 -5.23 -17.54 9.42
N ALA A 103 -5.24 -16.74 10.49
CA ALA A 103 -4.04 -16.07 11.00
C ALA A 103 -3.02 -17.08 11.54
N GLU A 104 -3.48 -18.09 12.28
CA GLU A 104 -2.67 -19.21 12.76
C GLU A 104 -2.15 -20.06 11.59
N ASP A 105 -2.98 -20.29 10.58
CA ASP A 105 -2.67 -21.09 9.39
C ASP A 105 -2.12 -20.26 8.22
N SER A 106 -1.69 -19.00 8.43
CA SER A 106 -1.39 -17.98 7.40
C SER A 106 -0.15 -18.25 6.50
N GLY A 107 -0.02 -19.48 6.05
CA GLY A 107 0.90 -19.96 5.05
C GLY A 107 2.26 -20.25 5.63
N ILE A 108 2.37 -20.87 6.81
CA ILE A 108 3.66 -21.35 7.31
C ILE A 108 3.96 -22.69 6.64
N ASP A 109 5.01 -22.77 5.83
CA ASP A 109 5.51 -24.03 5.27
C ASP A 109 5.96 -24.97 6.41
N LYS A 110 6.15 -26.27 6.14
CA LYS A 110 6.63 -27.24 7.15
C LYS A 110 7.96 -26.86 7.81
N GLY A 111 8.68 -25.85 7.30
CA GLY A 111 9.91 -25.30 7.84
C GLY A 111 9.78 -23.93 8.51
N GLY A 112 8.56 -23.45 8.80
CA GLY A 112 8.36 -22.20 9.54
C GLY A 112 8.33 -20.92 8.68
N ARG A 113 8.33 -21.02 7.34
CA ARG A 113 8.43 -19.86 6.44
C ARG A 113 7.08 -19.49 5.83
N ARG A 114 6.79 -18.19 5.72
CA ARG A 114 5.61 -17.71 4.97
C ARG A 114 5.72 -18.10 3.48
N ILE A 115 4.78 -18.91 2.99
CA ILE A 115 4.66 -19.45 1.63
C ILE A 115 4.48 -18.32 0.60
N TYR A 116 3.83 -17.23 0.99
CA TYR A 116 3.65 -16.06 0.12
C TYR A 116 4.26 -14.80 0.75
N PRO A 117 5.15 -14.08 0.04
CA PRO A 117 5.55 -12.75 0.48
C PRO A 117 4.29 -11.87 0.52
N PRO A 118 4.09 -11.07 1.58
CA PRO A 118 2.88 -10.26 1.70
C PRO A 118 2.76 -9.36 0.47
N LEU A 119 1.57 -9.29 -0.15
CA LEU A 119 1.26 -8.34 -1.23
C LEU A 119 1.72 -6.91 -0.86
N THR A 120 1.64 -6.59 0.43
CA THR A 120 2.19 -5.39 1.04
C THR A 120 3.64 -5.12 0.68
N ARG A 121 4.51 -6.13 0.77
CA ARG A 121 5.94 -6.01 0.42
C ARG A 121 6.11 -5.62 -1.05
N MET A 122 5.40 -6.28 -1.97
CA MET A 122 5.51 -6.01 -3.40
C MET A 122 5.13 -4.55 -3.74
N GLN A 123 4.06 -4.04 -3.12
CA GLN A 123 3.61 -2.66 -3.33
C GLN A 123 4.61 -1.63 -2.80
N TYR A 124 5.24 -1.88 -1.65
CA TYR A 124 6.32 -1.02 -1.15
C TYR A 124 7.58 -1.07 -2.03
N VAL A 125 7.94 -2.24 -2.56
CA VAL A 125 9.08 -2.35 -3.48
C VAL A 125 8.81 -1.52 -4.74
N ALA A 126 7.60 -1.61 -5.32
CA ALA A 126 7.23 -0.81 -6.49
C ALA A 126 7.35 0.70 -6.20
N ALA A 127 6.75 1.19 -5.12
CA ALA A 127 6.80 2.61 -4.77
C ALA A 127 8.24 3.11 -4.49
N ARG A 128 9.07 2.30 -3.82
CA ARG A 128 10.48 2.62 -3.59
C ARG A 128 11.30 2.62 -4.89
N ALA A 129 11.06 1.66 -5.76
CA ALA A 129 11.75 1.59 -7.06
C ALA A 129 11.47 2.84 -7.88
N VAL A 130 10.21 3.30 -7.91
CA VAL A 130 9.83 4.52 -8.63
C VAL A 130 10.43 5.78 -7.99
N PHE A 131 10.48 5.85 -6.65
CA PHE A 131 11.18 6.95 -5.96
C PHE A 131 12.65 7.02 -6.39
N ILE A 132 13.37 5.88 -6.33
CA ILE A 132 14.78 5.77 -6.72
C ILE A 132 14.96 6.19 -8.17
N THR A 133 14.09 5.76 -9.09
CA THR A 133 14.16 6.15 -10.50
C THR A 133 14.11 7.67 -10.68
N HIS A 134 13.17 8.36 -10.03
CA HIS A 134 13.08 9.82 -10.12
C HIS A 134 14.28 10.52 -9.48
N THR A 135 14.80 9.99 -8.37
CA THR A 135 16.03 10.50 -7.76
C THR A 135 17.23 10.35 -8.68
N LEU A 136 17.41 9.18 -9.32
CA LEU A 136 18.50 8.94 -10.26
C LEU A 136 18.42 9.89 -11.46
N ILE A 137 17.22 10.05 -12.03
CA ILE A 137 16.99 11.00 -13.14
C ILE A 137 17.39 12.42 -12.71
N ALA A 138 16.90 12.90 -11.56
CA ALA A 138 17.21 14.24 -11.07
C ALA A 138 18.71 14.45 -10.84
N VAL A 139 19.41 13.47 -10.28
CA VAL A 139 20.87 13.52 -10.04
C VAL A 139 21.64 13.55 -11.35
N VAL A 140 21.29 12.71 -12.32
CA VAL A 140 21.94 12.71 -13.64
C VAL A 140 21.80 14.08 -14.31
N TYR A 141 20.62 14.69 -14.27
CA TYR A 141 20.41 16.03 -14.84
C TYR A 141 21.22 17.11 -14.11
N LEU A 142 21.29 17.07 -12.78
CA LEU A 142 22.11 18.01 -12.02
C LEU A 142 23.60 17.90 -12.38
N VAL A 143 24.11 16.67 -12.54
CA VAL A 143 25.50 16.43 -12.94
C VAL A 143 25.76 16.95 -14.36
N LEU A 144 24.88 16.65 -15.31
CA LEU A 144 24.99 17.13 -16.70
C LEU A 144 24.95 18.66 -16.78
N TRP A 145 24.10 19.29 -15.98
CA TRP A 145 24.02 20.75 -15.89
C TRP A 145 25.28 21.36 -15.29
N TRP A 146 25.89 20.73 -14.29
CA TRP A 146 27.10 21.24 -13.63
C TRP A 146 28.37 21.13 -14.49
N ILE A 147 28.46 20.14 -15.38
CA ILE A 147 29.62 19.93 -16.26
C ILE A 147 29.59 20.85 -17.49
N ARG A 148 28.43 21.40 -17.85
CA ARG A 148 28.23 22.27 -19.00
C ARG A 148 28.49 23.73 -18.65
#